data_AF-A0A3L7SKI4-F1
#
_entry.id   AF-A0A3L7SKI4-F1
#
_cell.length_a   1.000
_cell.length_b   1.000
_cell.length_c   1.000
_cell.angle_alpha   90.00
_cell.angle_beta   90.00
_cell.angle_gamma   90.00
#
_symmetry.space_group_name_H-M   'P 1'
#
loop_
_entity.id
_entity.type
_entity.pdbx_description
1 polymer ?
#
loop_
_entity_poly.entity_id
_entity_poly.type
_entity_poly.pdbx_seq_one_letter_code
_entity_poly.pdbx_strand_id
1 'polypeptide(L)'
;MADIRNQDRALFRGMSAVGSTIAIALTLLLAGPQSGPGAESGPILPPLVAGKCLGCHGDGDASGGINFESLPTDASNGEQARLLGLAIDAIDSGAMPPDGEPSLDAATRSEAIRWLQHRLGEVAQGIATPPLPLQRLNRFLYNNTVRDLFRLSRDLFPLPEKLLTRYDPYLLAPPGSSSPPRLPDVVRVASHALEPLPGLEGVKPYPKDLRAEHGF
;
A
#
# COMPACT_ATOMS: atom_id res chain seq x y z
N MET A 1 -14.54 -18.12 29.78
CA MET A 1 -13.27 -18.04 29.03
C MET A 1 -12.78 -16.60 29.13
N ALA A 2 -11.70 -16.40 29.88
CA ALA A 2 -11.07 -15.13 30.28
C ALA A 2 -10.73 -14.21 29.09
N ASP A 3 -11.02 -12.91 29.12
CA ASP A 3 -10.27 -11.78 29.72
C ASP A 3 -8.94 -11.47 29.02
N ILE A 4 -9.00 -10.66 27.94
CA ILE A 4 -7.86 -10.07 27.21
C ILE A 4 -8.26 -8.66 26.71
N ARG A 5 -8.95 -7.84 27.51
CA ARG A 5 -9.48 -6.55 27.00
C ARG A 5 -9.28 -5.32 27.88
N ASN A 6 -8.31 -5.34 28.79
CA ASN A 6 -8.14 -4.22 29.72
C ASN A 6 -6.68 -3.81 29.95
N GLN A 7 -5.99 -3.26 28.94
CA GLN A 7 -4.66 -2.63 29.16
C GLN A 7 -4.44 -1.23 28.54
N ASP A 8 -5.31 -0.66 27.71
CA ASP A 8 -4.97 0.57 26.97
C ASP A 8 -5.67 1.86 27.44
N ARG A 9 -5.87 2.07 28.76
CA ARG A 9 -6.64 3.23 29.28
C ARG A 9 -5.88 4.24 30.14
N ALA A 10 -4.56 4.28 30.10
CA ALA A 10 -3.81 5.09 31.07
C ALA A 10 -2.64 5.91 30.51
N LEU A 11 -2.82 6.65 29.41
CA LEU A 11 -1.81 7.64 28.98
C LEU A 11 -2.44 8.85 28.26
N PHE A 12 -3.25 9.67 28.94
CA PHE A 12 -3.52 11.04 28.47
C PHE A 12 -3.96 11.93 29.64
N ARG A 13 -2.99 12.58 30.30
CA ARG A 13 -3.24 13.73 31.19
C ARG A 13 -2.08 14.71 31.11
N GLY A 14 -2.40 15.90 30.60
CA GLY A 14 -1.93 17.18 31.12
C GLY A 14 -0.57 17.69 30.65
N MET A 15 -0.57 18.81 29.92
CA MET A 15 0.29 19.94 30.28
C MET A 15 -0.30 21.23 29.72
N SER A 16 -0.57 22.16 30.63
CA SER A 16 -1.13 23.48 30.35
C SER A 16 -0.11 24.47 29.82
N ALA A 17 -0.62 25.49 29.12
CA ALA A 17 0.08 26.64 28.60
C ALA A 17 0.75 27.50 29.69
N VAL A 18 1.92 28.06 29.37
CA VAL A 18 2.42 29.34 29.92
C VAL A 18 3.13 30.08 28.79
N GLY A 19 2.56 31.20 28.38
CA GLY A 19 3.24 32.19 27.54
C GLY A 19 4.11 33.10 28.41
N SER A 20 5.21 33.60 27.84
CA SER A 20 5.78 34.87 28.27
C SER A 20 6.65 35.45 27.17
N THR A 21 6.32 36.68 26.80
CA THR A 21 6.98 37.57 25.85
C THR A 21 8.28 38.14 26.43
N ILE A 22 9.40 38.08 25.70
CA ILE A 22 10.52 39.03 25.84
C ILE A 22 11.13 39.27 24.45
N ALA A 23 10.97 40.50 23.96
CA ALA A 23 11.70 41.08 22.83
C ALA A 23 13.15 41.35 23.22
N ILE A 24 14.11 41.35 22.27
CA ILE A 24 15.29 42.23 22.24
C ILE A 24 16.13 42.01 20.96
N ALA A 25 16.52 43.15 20.36
CA ALA A 25 17.68 43.46 19.51
C ALA A 25 17.87 42.79 18.13
N LEU A 26 17.53 43.60 17.13
CA LEU A 26 18.05 43.61 15.76
C LEU A 26 19.33 44.46 15.71
N THR A 27 20.52 43.85 15.51
CA THR A 27 21.68 44.49 14.85
C THR A 27 22.84 43.53 14.51
N LEU A 28 23.18 43.51 13.20
CA LEU A 28 24.48 43.36 12.52
C LEU A 28 25.38 42.11 12.63
N LEU A 29 25.58 41.52 11.43
CA LEU A 29 26.84 41.13 10.77
C LEU A 29 27.58 39.88 11.25
N LEU A 30 27.37 38.76 10.55
CA LEU A 30 28.37 37.71 10.36
C LEU A 30 28.34 37.23 8.89
N ALA A 31 29.40 37.54 8.16
CA ALA A 31 29.70 36.92 6.88
C ALA A 31 30.03 35.43 7.12
N GLY A 32 29.13 34.54 6.69
CA GLY A 32 29.39 33.10 6.63
C GLY A 32 30.13 32.73 5.34
N PRO A 33 30.88 31.62 5.32
CA PRO A 33 31.63 31.19 4.15
C PRO A 33 30.68 30.95 2.98
N GLN A 34 31.06 31.48 1.81
CA GLN A 34 30.41 31.17 0.55
C GLN A 34 30.65 29.69 0.28
N SER A 35 29.61 28.87 0.49
CA SER A 35 29.56 27.53 -0.08
C SER A 35 29.69 27.69 -1.59
N GLY A 36 30.84 27.31 -2.14
CA GLY A 36 30.97 27.09 -3.58
C GLY A 36 29.91 26.07 -4.03
N PRO A 37 29.51 26.08 -5.31
CA PRO A 37 28.54 25.11 -5.80
C PRO A 37 29.13 23.71 -5.54
N GLY A 38 28.51 23.01 -4.59
CA GLY A 38 28.79 21.61 -4.35
C GLY A 38 28.53 20.89 -5.65
N ALA A 39 29.54 20.15 -6.12
CA ALA A 39 29.39 19.20 -7.20
C ALA A 39 28.12 18.38 -6.94
N GLU A 40 27.17 18.43 -7.89
CA GLU A 40 25.98 17.60 -7.89
C GLU A 40 26.46 16.14 -7.78
N SER A 41 26.29 15.57 -6.59
CA SER A 41 26.47 14.14 -6.41
C SER A 41 25.22 13.51 -7.01
N GLY A 42 25.32 13.12 -8.27
CA GLY A 42 24.30 12.32 -8.93
C GLY A 42 23.92 11.12 -8.06
N PRO A 43 22.70 10.58 -8.20
CA PRO A 43 22.24 9.49 -7.36
C PRO A 43 23.23 8.32 -7.45
N ILE A 44 23.82 7.96 -6.31
CA ILE A 44 24.75 6.83 -6.22
C ILE A 44 23.95 5.57 -6.53
N LEU A 45 24.11 5.06 -7.76
CA LEU A 45 23.55 3.78 -8.16
C LEU A 45 24.25 2.68 -7.37
N PRO A 46 23.51 1.67 -6.86
CA PRO A 46 24.13 0.53 -6.21
C PRO A 46 25.14 -0.14 -7.15
N PRO A 47 26.25 -0.69 -6.62
CA PRO A 47 27.23 -1.42 -7.41
C PRO A 47 26.60 -2.51 -8.30
N LEU A 48 25.50 -3.10 -7.83
CA LEU A 48 24.73 -4.08 -8.58
C LEU A 48 24.11 -3.50 -9.86
N VAL A 49 23.39 -2.37 -9.76
CA VAL A 49 22.75 -1.71 -10.90
C VAL A 49 23.82 -1.21 -11.87
N ALA A 50 24.90 -0.63 -11.33
CA ALA A 50 26.04 -0.16 -12.11
C ALA A 50 26.72 -1.29 -12.89
N GLY A 51 26.87 -2.47 -12.30
CA GLY A 51 27.61 -3.58 -12.90
C GLY A 51 26.79 -4.52 -13.78
N LYS A 52 25.45 -4.56 -13.64
CA LYS A 52 24.59 -5.56 -14.31
C LYS A 52 23.47 -4.96 -15.15
N CYS A 53 23.09 -3.70 -14.94
CA CYS A 53 21.96 -3.09 -15.63
C CYS A 53 22.41 -2.03 -16.65
N LEU A 54 23.42 -1.22 -16.31
CA LEU A 54 23.87 -0.11 -17.15
C LEU A 54 24.44 -0.52 -18.52
N GLY A 55 24.84 -1.78 -18.69
CA GLY A 55 25.30 -2.29 -19.98
C GLY A 55 24.24 -2.20 -21.09
N CYS A 56 22.96 -2.37 -20.73
CA CYS A 56 21.83 -2.33 -21.67
C CYS A 56 20.78 -1.23 -21.34
N HIS A 57 20.90 -0.59 -20.18
CA HIS A 57 19.96 0.41 -19.67
C HIS A 57 20.67 1.68 -19.14
N GLY A 58 21.71 2.13 -19.84
CA GLY A 58 22.47 3.35 -19.56
C GLY A 58 22.45 4.33 -20.74
N ASP A 59 23.27 5.38 -20.70
CA ASP A 59 23.29 6.40 -21.76
C ASP A 59 23.72 5.87 -23.15
N GLY A 60 24.47 4.76 -23.18
CA GLY A 60 24.94 4.13 -24.42
C GLY A 60 23.94 3.18 -25.09
N ASP A 61 23.03 2.60 -24.32
CA ASP A 61 21.98 1.67 -24.75
C ASP A 61 20.82 1.77 -23.76
N ALA A 62 19.64 2.20 -24.23
CA ALA A 62 18.41 2.32 -23.46
C ALA A 62 17.41 1.26 -23.94
N SER A 63 17.83 0.00 -23.94
CA SER A 63 17.00 -1.12 -24.35
C SER A 63 15.69 -1.13 -23.56
N GLY A 64 14.56 -1.31 -24.26
CA GLY A 64 13.24 -1.22 -23.64
C GLY A 64 12.81 0.18 -23.17
N GLY A 65 13.54 1.24 -23.53
CA GLY A 65 13.21 2.63 -23.23
C GLY A 65 13.45 3.03 -21.76
N ILE A 66 14.28 2.26 -21.04
CA ILE A 66 14.65 2.53 -19.65
C ILE A 66 16.14 2.85 -19.60
N ASN A 67 16.47 3.99 -19.00
CA ASN A 67 17.83 4.40 -18.69
C ASN A 67 17.92 4.75 -17.20
N PHE A 68 18.70 3.98 -16.43
CA PHE A 68 18.82 4.16 -14.98
C PHE A 68 19.68 5.36 -14.56
N GLU A 69 20.47 5.92 -15.48
CA GLU A 69 21.27 7.13 -15.26
C GLU A 69 20.42 8.40 -15.42
N SER A 70 19.50 8.43 -16.40
CA SER A 70 18.64 9.59 -16.69
C SER A 70 17.22 9.52 -16.11
N LEU A 71 16.78 8.33 -15.66
CA LEU A 71 15.54 8.14 -14.89
C LEU A 71 15.28 9.18 -13.77
N PRO A 72 16.29 9.78 -13.09
CA PRO A 72 16.08 10.83 -12.10
C PRO A 72 15.68 12.20 -12.68
N THR A 73 16.06 12.51 -13.93
CA THR A 73 16.17 13.90 -14.41
C THR A 73 15.08 14.29 -15.40
N ASP A 74 14.63 13.35 -16.25
CA ASP A 74 13.90 13.72 -17.47
C ASP A 74 12.40 13.36 -17.47
N ALA A 75 11.94 12.53 -16.52
CA ALA A 75 10.57 12.00 -16.50
C ALA A 75 9.73 12.55 -15.34
N SER A 76 8.41 12.67 -15.53
CA SER A 76 7.49 12.94 -14.41
C SER A 76 7.54 11.80 -13.38
N ASN A 77 7.31 12.10 -12.09
CA ASN A 77 7.29 11.08 -11.03
C ASN A 77 6.36 9.90 -11.36
N GLY A 78 5.23 10.14 -12.02
CA GLY A 78 4.31 9.09 -12.46
C GLY A 78 4.92 8.15 -13.50
N GLU A 79 5.65 8.69 -14.48
CA GLU A 79 6.32 7.89 -15.51
C GLU A 79 7.51 7.14 -14.92
N GLN A 80 8.30 7.78 -14.05
CA GLN A 80 9.38 7.11 -13.31
C GLN A 80 8.85 5.92 -12.51
N ALA A 81 7.74 6.09 -11.78
CA ALA A 81 7.10 5.02 -11.02
C ALA A 81 6.63 3.86 -11.93
N ARG A 82 6.07 4.18 -13.10
CA ARG A 82 5.67 3.19 -14.11
C ARG A 82 6.87 2.36 -14.60
N LEU A 83 7.97 3.03 -14.96
CA LEU A 83 9.18 2.37 -15.46
C LEU A 83 9.86 1.51 -14.38
N LEU A 84 9.93 2.00 -13.14
CA LEU A 84 10.45 1.22 -12.01
C LEU A 84 9.60 -0.02 -11.73
N GLY A 85 8.26 0.08 -11.81
CA GLY A 85 7.35 -1.06 -11.71
C GLY A 85 7.61 -2.11 -12.78
N LEU A 86 7.75 -1.69 -14.04
CA LEU A 86 8.09 -2.59 -15.14
C LEU A 86 9.44 -3.29 -14.95
N ALA A 87 10.45 -2.57 -14.44
CA ALA A 87 11.76 -3.16 -14.15
C ALA A 87 11.66 -4.23 -13.04
N ILE A 88 10.86 -3.99 -12.00
CA ILE A 88 10.60 -4.98 -10.94
C ILE A 88 9.95 -6.23 -11.53
N ASP A 89 8.87 -6.07 -12.31
CA ASP A 89 8.13 -7.18 -12.90
C ASP A 89 9.01 -8.00 -13.86
N ALA A 90 9.86 -7.34 -14.66
CA ALA A 90 10.77 -8.01 -15.59
C ALA A 90 11.83 -8.85 -14.87
N ILE A 91 12.37 -8.37 -13.74
CA ILE A 91 13.36 -9.11 -12.95
C ILE A 91 12.67 -10.24 -12.16
N ASP A 92 11.50 -9.99 -11.59
CA ASP A 92 10.76 -10.98 -10.79
C ASP A 92 10.30 -12.16 -11.65
N SER A 93 9.72 -11.87 -12.82
CA SER A 93 9.32 -12.89 -13.81
C SER A 93 10.50 -13.63 -14.46
N GLY A 94 11.73 -13.12 -14.30
CA GLY A 94 12.93 -13.67 -14.94
C GLY A 94 13.05 -13.33 -16.43
N ALA A 95 12.28 -12.36 -16.93
CA ALA A 95 12.44 -11.82 -18.28
C ALA A 95 13.73 -11.00 -18.45
N MET A 96 14.31 -10.53 -17.34
CA MET A 96 15.62 -9.89 -17.29
C MET A 96 16.58 -10.70 -16.40
N PRO A 97 17.86 -10.87 -16.79
CA PRO A 97 18.51 -10.36 -18.02
C PRO A 97 18.02 -11.05 -19.32
N PRO A 98 18.23 -10.44 -20.50
CA PRO A 98 17.77 -10.99 -21.78
C PRO A 98 18.51 -12.30 -22.15
N ASP A 99 17.93 -13.03 -23.10
CA ASP A 99 18.52 -14.27 -23.61
C ASP A 99 19.93 -14.01 -24.18
N GLY A 100 20.94 -14.67 -23.60
CA GLY A 100 22.35 -14.52 -23.96
C GLY A 100 23.22 -13.85 -22.90
N GLU A 101 22.62 -13.19 -21.91
CA GLU A 101 23.32 -12.62 -20.75
C GLU A 101 23.32 -13.61 -19.55
N PRO A 102 24.31 -13.54 -18.65
CA PRO A 102 24.38 -14.42 -17.50
C PRO A 102 23.24 -14.11 -16.53
N SER A 103 22.50 -15.15 -16.14
CA SER A 103 21.38 -15.03 -15.21
C SER A 103 21.81 -14.49 -13.85
N LEU A 104 20.94 -13.72 -13.21
CA LEU A 104 21.12 -13.25 -11.84
C LEU A 104 20.83 -14.40 -10.87
N ASP A 105 21.74 -14.64 -9.92
CA ASP A 105 21.46 -15.55 -8.81
C ASP A 105 20.34 -14.99 -7.91
N ALA A 106 19.75 -15.86 -7.10
CA ALA A 106 18.57 -15.52 -6.30
C ALA A 106 18.82 -14.39 -5.27
N ALA A 107 20.03 -14.30 -4.70
CA ALA A 107 20.35 -13.25 -3.74
C ALA A 107 20.47 -11.90 -4.44
N THR A 108 21.19 -11.88 -5.55
CA THR A 108 21.35 -10.70 -6.41
C THR A 108 20.01 -10.22 -6.97
N ARG A 109 19.16 -11.12 -7.44
CA ARG A 109 17.80 -10.80 -7.91
C ARG A 109 16.97 -10.11 -6.82
N SER A 110 16.98 -10.69 -5.62
CA SER A 110 16.23 -10.16 -4.47
C SER A 110 16.74 -8.78 -4.03
N GLU A 111 18.06 -8.55 -4.12
CA GLU A 111 18.67 -7.26 -3.83
C GLU A 111 18.28 -6.19 -4.86
N ALA A 112 18.33 -6.53 -6.16
CA ALA A 112 17.90 -5.63 -7.23
C ALA A 112 16.42 -5.21 -7.07
N ILE A 113 15.52 -6.18 -6.85
CA ILE A 113 14.09 -5.92 -6.64
C ILE A 113 13.89 -5.01 -5.42
N ARG A 114 14.58 -5.29 -4.31
CA ARG A 114 14.45 -4.47 -3.09
C ARG A 114 14.88 -3.03 -3.32
N TRP A 115 15.97 -2.82 -4.06
CA TRP A 115 16.43 -1.47 -4.39
C TRP A 115 15.43 -0.75 -5.29
N LEU A 116 14.92 -1.41 -6.34
CA LEU A 116 13.91 -0.82 -7.22
C LEU A 116 12.62 -0.47 -6.46
N GLN A 117 12.18 -1.33 -5.54
CA GLN A 117 11.03 -1.06 -4.67
C GLN A 117 11.26 0.16 -3.77
N HIS A 118 12.47 0.30 -3.22
CA HIS A 118 12.83 1.47 -2.43
C HIS A 118 12.76 2.75 -3.27
N ARG A 119 13.38 2.75 -4.46
CA ARG A 119 13.32 3.88 -5.40
C ARG A 119 11.89 4.20 -5.83
N LEU A 120 11.07 3.18 -6.10
CA LEU A 120 9.65 3.35 -6.42
C LEU A 120 8.90 4.02 -5.25
N GLY A 121 9.22 3.65 -4.01
CA GLY A 121 8.67 4.29 -2.81
C GLY A 121 9.03 5.77 -2.70
N GLU A 122 10.29 6.13 -2.97
CA GLU A 122 10.75 7.54 -2.98
C GLU A 122 10.04 8.36 -4.05
N VAL A 123 9.97 7.84 -5.28
CA VAL A 123 9.29 8.49 -6.40
C VAL A 123 7.80 8.63 -6.13
N ALA A 124 7.16 7.61 -5.55
CA ALA A 124 5.74 7.61 -5.24
C ALA A 124 5.34 8.68 -4.21
N GLN A 125 6.22 9.05 -3.28
CA GLN A 125 5.97 10.15 -2.34
C GLN A 125 5.80 11.50 -3.06
N GLY A 126 6.46 11.68 -4.20
CA GLY A 126 6.34 12.86 -5.04
C GLY A 126 5.14 12.83 -6.00
N ILE A 127 4.35 11.75 -6.02
CA ILE A 127 3.14 11.67 -6.83
C ILE A 127 1.98 12.20 -5.99
N ALA A 128 1.46 13.37 -6.37
CA ALA A 128 0.24 13.88 -5.77
C ALA A 128 -0.88 12.86 -5.96
N THR A 129 -1.40 12.33 -4.84
CA THR A 129 -2.58 11.45 -4.90
C THR A 129 -3.77 12.34 -5.27
N PRO A 130 -4.40 12.17 -6.45
CA PRO A 130 -5.58 12.94 -6.76
C PRO A 130 -6.63 12.64 -5.68
N PRO A 131 -7.42 13.63 -5.24
CA PRO A 131 -8.51 13.35 -4.32
C PRO A 131 -9.40 12.30 -4.97
N LEU A 132 -9.54 11.14 -4.31
CA LEU A 132 -10.47 10.11 -4.79
C LEU A 132 -11.86 10.75 -4.83
N PRO A 133 -12.57 10.71 -5.97
CA PRO A 133 -13.92 11.23 -6.02
C PRO A 133 -14.76 10.45 -4.99
N LEU A 134 -15.61 11.16 -4.25
CA LEU A 134 -16.55 10.51 -3.35
C LEU A 134 -17.49 9.64 -4.19
N GLN A 135 -17.32 8.32 -4.09
CA GLN A 135 -18.20 7.37 -4.74
C GLN A 135 -19.32 6.96 -3.80
N ARG A 136 -20.52 6.76 -4.36
CA ARG A 136 -21.63 6.14 -3.62
C ARG A 136 -21.19 4.75 -3.18
N LEU A 137 -21.30 4.46 -1.88
CA LEU A 137 -21.06 3.11 -1.39
C LEU A 137 -22.11 2.17 -1.99
N ASN A 138 -21.64 1.07 -2.59
CA ASN A 138 -22.54 -0.01 -2.95
C ASN A 138 -23.13 -0.64 -1.67
N ARG A 139 -24.19 -1.44 -1.83
CA ARG A 139 -24.89 -2.08 -0.72
C ARG A 139 -23.98 -2.92 0.19
N PHE A 140 -23.00 -3.63 -0.36
CA PHE A 140 -22.04 -4.41 0.43
C PHE A 140 -21.07 -3.53 1.20
N LEU A 141 -20.54 -2.50 0.54
CA LEU A 141 -19.63 -1.53 1.15
C LEU A 141 -20.32 -0.82 2.29
N TYR A 142 -21.55 -0.32 2.10
CA TYR A 142 -22.31 0.30 3.17
C TYR A 142 -22.52 -0.64 4.36
N ASN A 143 -22.96 -1.89 4.12
CA ASN A 143 -23.13 -2.88 5.19
C ASN A 143 -21.83 -3.14 5.94
N ASN A 144 -20.72 -3.37 5.23
CA ASN A 144 -19.42 -3.65 5.85
C ASN A 144 -18.88 -2.43 6.59
N THR A 145 -18.95 -1.24 6.01
CA THR A 145 -18.48 0.00 6.64
C THR A 145 -19.18 0.26 7.97
N VAL A 146 -20.52 0.16 8.03
CA VAL A 146 -21.24 0.36 9.29
C VAL A 146 -20.91 -0.76 10.28
N ARG A 147 -20.82 -2.02 9.82
CA ARG A 147 -20.40 -3.14 10.68
C ARG A 147 -19.02 -2.92 11.28
N ASP A 148 -18.08 -2.42 10.50
CA ASP A 148 -16.69 -2.23 10.92
C ASP A 148 -16.58 -1.03 11.87
N LEU A 149 -17.20 0.11 11.52
CA LEU A 149 -17.20 1.33 12.35
C LEU A 149 -17.84 1.09 13.73
N PHE A 150 -18.96 0.37 13.77
CA PHE A 150 -19.71 0.11 15.01
C PHE A 150 -19.43 -1.27 15.61
N ARG A 151 -18.50 -2.04 15.02
CA ARG A 151 -18.13 -3.41 15.45
C ARG A 151 -19.34 -4.35 15.58
N LEU A 152 -20.26 -4.30 14.63
CA LEU A 152 -21.47 -5.14 14.62
C LEU A 152 -21.13 -6.56 14.15
N SER A 153 -21.62 -7.55 14.89
CA SER A 153 -21.43 -8.98 14.57
C SER A 153 -22.40 -9.52 13.51
N ARG A 154 -23.31 -8.69 12.98
CA ARG A 154 -24.36 -9.09 12.04
C ARG A 154 -24.58 -8.05 10.96
N ASP A 155 -25.20 -8.46 9.86
CA ASP A 155 -25.57 -7.59 8.75
C ASP A 155 -26.74 -6.66 9.13
N LEU A 156 -26.74 -5.45 8.57
CA LEU A 156 -27.79 -4.45 8.80
C LEU A 156 -29.11 -4.82 8.14
N PHE A 157 -29.01 -5.47 6.98
CA PHE A 157 -30.12 -5.94 6.16
C PHE A 157 -29.79 -7.29 5.53
N PRO A 158 -30.79 -8.06 5.09
CA PRO A 158 -30.55 -9.34 4.42
C PRO A 158 -29.68 -9.13 3.18
N LEU A 159 -28.71 -10.00 2.90
CA LEU A 159 -27.83 -9.95 1.73
C LEU A 159 -27.99 -11.26 0.92
N PRO A 160 -29.09 -11.43 0.16
CA PRO A 160 -29.34 -12.68 -0.57
C PRO A 160 -28.28 -12.97 -1.65
N GLU A 161 -27.55 -11.95 -2.10
CA GLU A 161 -26.46 -12.08 -3.05
C GLU A 161 -25.25 -12.83 -2.45
N LYS A 162 -25.15 -12.92 -1.11
CA LYS A 162 -24.12 -13.67 -0.41
C LYS A 162 -24.56 -15.14 -0.27
N LEU A 163 -24.40 -15.89 -1.36
CA LEU A 163 -24.86 -17.28 -1.45
C LEU A 163 -24.21 -18.21 -0.42
N LEU A 164 -22.91 -18.02 -0.15
CA LEU A 164 -22.14 -18.87 0.76
C LEU A 164 -21.42 -17.99 1.79
N THR A 165 -21.76 -18.18 3.06
CA THR A 165 -21.07 -17.54 4.19
C THR A 165 -20.25 -18.60 4.92
N ARG A 166 -18.93 -18.38 5.00
CA ARG A 166 -18.02 -19.18 5.83
C ARG A 166 -17.99 -18.64 7.25
N TYR A 167 -17.87 -19.52 8.25
CA TYR A 167 -17.71 -19.12 9.64
C TYR A 167 -16.27 -19.23 10.16
N ASP A 168 -15.48 -20.10 9.56
CA ASP A 168 -14.13 -20.41 10.04
C ASP A 168 -13.07 -19.79 9.12
N PRO A 169 -11.99 -19.18 9.65
CA PRO A 169 -10.95 -18.51 8.87
C PRO A 169 -9.88 -19.49 8.34
N TYR A 170 -10.27 -20.61 7.74
CA TYR A 170 -9.35 -21.67 7.31
C TYR A 170 -8.49 -21.35 6.08
N LEU A 171 -8.72 -20.21 5.42
CA LEU A 171 -7.88 -19.71 4.31
C LEU A 171 -6.76 -18.78 4.79
N LEU A 172 -6.79 -18.37 6.06
CA LEU A 172 -5.79 -17.47 6.62
C LEU A 172 -4.83 -18.29 7.48
N ALA A 173 -3.53 -18.08 7.27
CA ALA A 173 -2.52 -18.61 8.17
C ALA A 173 -2.67 -17.93 9.55
N PRO A 174 -2.60 -18.68 10.67
CA PRO A 174 -2.52 -18.07 11.99
C PRO A 174 -1.33 -17.10 12.06
N PRO A 175 -1.46 -15.96 12.76
CA PRO A 175 -0.33 -15.04 12.94
C PRO A 175 0.85 -15.79 13.59
N GLY A 176 2.01 -15.75 12.94
CA GLY A 176 3.22 -16.43 13.38
C GLY A 176 3.40 -17.88 12.87
N SER A 177 2.48 -18.40 12.05
CA SER A 177 2.64 -19.73 11.44
C SER A 177 3.46 -19.67 10.16
N SER A 178 4.50 -20.49 10.06
CA SER A 178 5.30 -20.68 8.83
C SER A 178 4.72 -21.73 7.88
N SER A 179 3.68 -22.45 8.30
CA SER A 179 3.03 -23.48 7.51
C SER A 179 1.89 -22.89 6.66
N PRO A 180 1.69 -23.33 5.42
CA PRO A 180 0.55 -22.89 4.61
C PRO A 180 -0.77 -23.28 5.31
N PRO A 181 -1.84 -22.46 5.14
CA PRO A 181 -3.14 -22.80 5.71
C PRO A 181 -3.61 -24.15 5.14
N ARG A 182 -3.98 -25.08 6.04
CA ARG A 182 -4.55 -26.36 5.64
C ARG A 182 -6.06 -26.30 5.69
N LEU A 183 -6.69 -26.80 4.62
CA LEU A 183 -8.14 -26.97 4.57
C LEU A 183 -8.55 -28.02 5.62
N PRO A 184 -9.53 -27.72 6.49
CA PRO A 184 -10.03 -28.70 7.45
C PRO A 184 -10.88 -29.76 6.73
N ASP A 185 -10.99 -30.95 7.34
CA ASP A 185 -11.83 -32.04 6.83
C ASP A 185 -13.32 -31.67 6.79
N VAL A 186 -13.73 -30.72 7.64
CA VAL A 186 -15.11 -30.22 7.72
C VAL A 186 -15.10 -28.70 7.75
N VAL A 187 -15.96 -28.08 6.94
CA VAL A 187 -16.16 -26.63 6.90
C VAL A 187 -17.61 -26.30 7.23
N ARG A 188 -17.82 -25.31 8.10
CA ARG A 188 -19.15 -24.77 8.38
C ARG A 188 -19.48 -23.66 7.38
N VAL A 189 -20.51 -23.90 6.58
CA VAL A 189 -21.07 -22.96 5.60
C VAL A 189 -22.56 -22.75 5.85
N ALA A 190 -23.06 -21.57 5.55
CA ALA A 190 -24.50 -21.30 5.52
C ALA A 190 -24.87 -20.43 4.33
N SER A 191 -26.12 -20.54 3.89
CA SER A 191 -26.72 -19.63 2.94
C SER A 191 -27.80 -18.79 3.62
N HIS A 192 -27.48 -17.53 3.92
CA HIS A 192 -28.43 -16.60 4.53
C HIS A 192 -29.50 -16.09 3.56
N ALA A 193 -29.41 -16.48 2.29
CA ALA A 193 -30.49 -16.30 1.32
C ALA A 193 -31.63 -17.32 1.54
N LEU A 194 -31.29 -18.57 1.91
CA LEU A 194 -32.25 -19.64 2.18
C LEU A 194 -32.72 -19.60 3.64
N GLU A 195 -31.80 -19.31 4.56
CA GLU A 195 -32.05 -19.24 5.99
C GLU A 195 -31.68 -17.84 6.52
N PRO A 196 -32.59 -16.86 6.39
CA PRO A 196 -32.31 -15.48 6.77
C PRO A 196 -32.11 -15.36 8.29
N LEU A 197 -31.04 -14.66 8.68
CA LEU A 197 -30.80 -14.32 10.08
C LEU A 197 -31.75 -13.22 10.56
N PRO A 198 -32.05 -13.18 11.88
CA PRO A 198 -32.74 -12.06 12.49
C PRO A 198 -31.97 -10.75 12.24
N GLY A 199 -32.69 -9.74 11.76
CA GLY A 199 -32.15 -8.40 11.56
C GLY A 199 -31.90 -7.65 12.88
N LEU A 200 -31.63 -6.36 12.76
CA LEU A 200 -31.61 -5.44 13.90
C LEU A 200 -33.04 -5.04 14.25
N GLU A 201 -33.44 -5.25 15.51
CA GLU A 201 -34.76 -4.87 16.01
C GLU A 201 -34.93 -3.34 16.01
N GLY A 202 -36.11 -2.86 15.60
CA GLY A 202 -36.41 -1.43 15.53
C GLY A 202 -35.70 -0.66 14.41
N VAL A 203 -34.80 -1.30 13.65
CA VAL A 203 -34.12 -0.71 12.51
C VAL A 203 -34.94 -0.99 11.26
N LYS A 204 -35.39 0.08 10.59
CA LYS A 204 -35.91 -0.03 9.22
C LYS A 204 -34.71 -0.04 8.28
N PRO A 205 -34.33 -1.18 7.69
CA PRO A 205 -33.25 -1.19 6.72
C PRO A 205 -33.64 -0.27 5.55
N TYR A 206 -32.69 0.53 5.07
CA TYR A 206 -32.88 1.40 3.91
C TYR A 206 -33.47 0.58 2.74
N PRO A 207 -34.38 1.14 1.92
CA PRO A 207 -35.06 0.38 0.87
C PRO A 207 -34.07 -0.40 0.04
N LYS A 208 -34.40 -1.66 -0.23
CA LYS A 208 -33.72 -2.54 -1.18
C LYS A 208 -33.51 -1.70 -2.44
N ASP A 209 -32.27 -1.28 -2.73
CA ASP A 209 -31.95 -0.72 -4.05
C ASP A 209 -32.54 -1.75 -5.03
N LEU A 210 -33.53 -1.32 -5.82
CA LEU A 210 -34.06 -2.16 -6.87
C LEU A 210 -32.84 -2.61 -7.65
N ARG A 211 -32.73 -3.93 -7.86
CA ARG A 211 -31.68 -4.51 -8.70
C ARG A 211 -31.69 -3.67 -9.97
N ALA A 212 -30.64 -2.89 -10.19
CA ALA A 212 -30.66 -1.79 -11.15
C ALA A 212 -31.35 -2.28 -12.42
N GLU A 213 -32.58 -1.82 -12.66
CA GLU A 213 -33.35 -2.29 -13.82
C GLU A 213 -32.62 -1.87 -15.10
N HIS A 214 -31.72 -0.89 -14.98
CA HIS A 214 -30.82 -0.41 -16.00
C HIS A 214 -29.41 -0.42 -15.40
N GLY A 215 -28.59 -1.37 -15.84
CA GLY A 215 -27.19 -1.46 -15.47
C GLY A 215 -26.42 -0.17 -15.80
N PHE A 216 -25.19 -0.10 -15.28
CA PHE A 216 -24.17 0.71 -15.95
C PHE A 216 -23.87 0.11 -17.32
#